data_AF-A0A9P7RX64-F1
#
_entry.id   AF-A0A9P7RX64-F1
#
_cell.length_a   1.000
_cell.length_b   1.000
_cell.length_c   1.000
_cell.angle_alpha   90.00
_cell.angle_beta   90.00
_cell.angle_gamma   90.00
#
_symmetry.space_group_name_H-M   'P 1'
#
loop_
_entity.id
_entity.type
_entity.pdbx_description
1 polymer ?
#
loop_
_entity_poly.entity_id
_entity_poly.type
_entity_poly.pdbx_seq_one_letter_code
_entity_poly.pdbx_strand_id
1 'polypeptide(L)'
;MPSLAELPTTFKQPSTRHSLSFKDGNIALLAKGQYFLVHQGILSRHSAILKSSISDIISSPQTTTSEGIPVLDVQDSPDDLYHFLAALYDGLSELKYDKDSFQVIASVLRLSTRYEVLHLRNQLLRGLTEMWPDNLTEWDLRESNATTESGVYEPRAVIPHPIPVINLARDVNAPQLLPSAFYDLSRYSPARVAQGHVCAKTQELHRLSERDLLALLKGREHASRFLSTFLVNYVEGRNPSPLCIFRRQQFDISRRRACQAAFEGITFEILRDTNDVLSQRSSDPLFALMDAVLMLVRVEDGRWLRPCEFCRADFETVVDNARDEFWALLPQWFAVDPGWT
;
A
#
# COMPACT_ATOMS: atom_id res chain seq x y z
N MET A 1 36.71 -8.28 -51.55
CA MET A 1 35.30 -7.88 -51.74
C MET A 1 34.92 -7.03 -50.54
N PRO A 2 34.50 -5.76 -50.71
CA PRO A 2 34.08 -4.96 -49.57
C PRO A 2 32.71 -5.44 -49.09
N SER A 3 32.58 -5.60 -47.78
CA SER A 3 31.33 -5.89 -47.10
C SER A 3 30.31 -4.79 -47.42
N LEU A 4 29.19 -5.17 -48.03
CA LEU A 4 28.00 -4.32 -48.15
C LEU A 4 27.47 -4.11 -46.73
N ALA A 5 27.79 -2.98 -46.12
CA ALA A 5 27.09 -2.52 -44.93
C ALA A 5 25.63 -2.29 -45.32
N GLU A 6 24.72 -3.08 -44.73
CA GLU A 6 23.29 -2.88 -44.89
C GLU A 6 22.94 -1.46 -44.41
N LEU A 7 22.30 -0.68 -45.29
CA LEU A 7 21.90 0.69 -44.99
C LEU A 7 20.80 0.66 -43.90
N PRO A 8 20.85 1.57 -42.90
CA PRO A 8 19.83 1.68 -41.87
C PRO A 8 18.43 1.77 -42.49
N THR A 9 17.49 0.97 -42.01
CA THR A 9 16.13 1.00 -42.55
C THR A 9 15.41 2.22 -42.01
N THR A 10 14.91 3.09 -42.88
CA THR A 10 14.11 4.24 -42.46
C THR A 10 12.82 3.75 -41.82
N PHE A 11 12.47 4.33 -40.67
CA PHE A 11 11.24 4.10 -39.94
C PHE A 11 10.03 4.38 -40.85
N LYS A 12 9.34 3.31 -41.31
CA LYS A 12 8.27 3.38 -42.33
C LYS A 12 6.85 3.08 -41.81
N GLN A 13 6.70 2.70 -40.54
CA GLN A 13 5.37 2.49 -39.96
C GLN A 13 4.69 3.83 -39.64
N PRO A 14 3.35 3.93 -39.70
CA PRO A 14 2.62 5.10 -39.24
C PRO A 14 2.73 5.21 -37.72
N SER A 15 3.78 5.86 -37.24
CA SER A 15 3.94 6.22 -35.82
C SER A 15 3.63 7.68 -35.60
N THR A 16 3.00 7.98 -34.46
CA THR A 16 2.62 9.36 -34.11
C THR A 16 3.65 9.96 -33.15
N ARG A 17 4.12 11.17 -33.47
CA ARG A 17 4.99 11.94 -32.58
C ARG A 17 4.22 12.37 -31.34
N HIS A 18 4.72 12.04 -30.16
CA HIS A 18 4.09 12.45 -28.90
C HIS A 18 4.35 13.93 -28.60
N SER A 19 3.42 14.59 -27.90
CA SER A 19 3.46 16.03 -27.57
C SER A 19 4.67 16.44 -26.71
N LEU A 20 5.17 15.53 -25.87
CA LEU A 20 6.38 15.70 -25.05
C LEU A 20 7.69 15.69 -25.86
N SER A 21 7.62 15.54 -27.19
CA SER A 21 8.80 15.53 -28.05
C SER A 21 9.45 16.91 -28.19
N PHE A 22 10.76 16.97 -27.99
CA PHE A 22 11.58 18.17 -28.15
C PHE A 22 11.95 18.41 -29.61
N LYS A 23 12.07 19.66 -30.04
CA LYS A 23 12.48 20.00 -31.42
C LYS A 23 13.94 19.67 -31.70
N ASP A 24 14.78 19.77 -30.67
CA ASP A 24 16.22 19.55 -30.64
C ASP A 24 16.60 18.16 -30.10
N GLY A 25 15.63 17.28 -29.87
CA GLY A 25 15.92 15.92 -29.43
C GLY A 25 16.73 15.16 -30.48
N ASN A 26 17.67 14.35 -30.00
CA ASN A 26 18.67 13.66 -30.82
C ASN A 26 18.59 12.13 -30.73
N ILE A 27 17.54 11.61 -30.10
CA ILE A 27 17.16 10.20 -30.12
C ILE A 27 15.64 10.06 -30.05
N ALA A 28 15.09 9.11 -30.80
CA ALA A 28 13.66 8.79 -30.77
C ALA A 28 13.44 7.50 -29.96
N LEU A 29 12.62 7.56 -28.91
CA LEU A 29 12.13 6.37 -28.21
C LEU A 29 10.79 5.96 -28.81
N LEU A 30 10.69 4.75 -29.36
CA LEU A 30 9.45 4.22 -29.94
C LEU A 30 8.78 3.28 -28.93
N ALA A 31 7.53 3.57 -28.57
CA ALA A 31 6.69 2.75 -27.71
C ALA A 31 5.33 2.52 -28.38
N LYS A 32 5.00 1.27 -28.71
CA LYS A 32 3.68 0.84 -29.23
C LYS A 32 3.05 1.78 -30.29
N GLY A 33 3.84 2.19 -31.29
CA GLY A 33 3.36 3.04 -32.39
C GLY A 33 3.34 4.55 -32.11
N GLN A 34 3.78 4.99 -30.94
CA GLN A 34 4.09 6.39 -30.65
C GLN A 34 5.59 6.56 -30.43
N TYR A 35 6.14 7.73 -30.78
CA TYR A 35 7.54 8.02 -30.51
C TYR A 35 7.74 9.36 -29.80
N PHE A 36 8.80 9.40 -29.00
CA PHE A 36 9.20 10.53 -28.19
C PHE A 36 10.58 10.99 -28.66
N LEU A 37 10.66 12.20 -29.22
CA LEU A 37 11.95 12.79 -29.59
C LEU A 37 12.57 13.47 -28.36
N VAL A 38 13.67 12.93 -27.85
CA VAL A 38 14.25 13.32 -26.55
C VAL A 38 15.78 13.44 -26.64
N HIS A 39 16.42 13.82 -25.53
CA HIS A 39 17.86 14.01 -25.44
C HIS A 39 18.57 12.77 -24.87
N GLN A 40 19.45 12.17 -25.66
CA GLN A 40 20.25 11.00 -25.25
C GLN A 40 21.07 11.27 -23.98
N GLY A 41 21.53 12.51 -23.80
CA GLY A 41 22.36 12.92 -22.66
C GLY A 41 21.61 12.84 -21.34
N ILE A 42 20.32 13.17 -21.34
CA ILE A 42 19.46 13.08 -20.14
C ILE A 42 19.24 11.61 -19.78
N LEU A 43 18.84 10.79 -20.76
CA LEU A 43 18.65 9.35 -20.54
C LEU A 43 19.93 8.68 -20.04
N SER A 44 21.05 8.95 -20.70
CA SER A 44 22.35 8.35 -20.39
C SER A 44 22.94 8.82 -19.05
N ARG A 45 22.58 10.02 -18.60
CA ARG A 45 22.98 10.56 -17.30
C ARG A 45 22.28 9.84 -16.15
N HIS A 46 21.00 9.51 -16.34
CA HIS A 46 20.16 8.98 -15.27
C HIS A 46 20.02 7.45 -15.28
N SER A 47 20.32 6.78 -16.39
CA SER A 47 20.21 5.32 -16.53
C SER A 47 21.42 4.73 -17.26
N ALA A 48 22.14 3.83 -16.59
CA ALA A 48 23.23 3.08 -17.21
C ALA A 48 22.72 2.09 -18.28
N ILE A 49 21.54 1.49 -18.06
CA ILE A 49 20.88 0.60 -19.01
C ILE A 49 20.58 1.35 -20.31
N LEU A 50 19.89 2.49 -20.21
CA LEU A 50 19.59 3.30 -21.39
C LEU A 50 20.87 3.80 -22.06
N LYS A 51 21.89 4.22 -21.29
CA LYS A 51 23.20 4.60 -21.86
C LYS A 51 23.80 3.50 -22.73
N SER A 52 23.78 2.25 -22.26
CA SER A 52 24.29 1.10 -23.01
C SER A 52 23.46 0.88 -24.28
N SER A 53 22.14 0.76 -24.16
CA SER A 53 21.25 0.52 -25.30
C SER A 53 21.35 1.61 -26.37
N ILE A 54 21.51 2.87 -25.94
CA ILE A 54 21.71 4.01 -26.84
C ILE A 54 23.06 3.91 -27.55
N SER A 55 24.14 3.58 -26.83
CA SER A 55 25.48 3.41 -27.41
C SER A 55 25.50 2.32 -28.48
N ASP A 56 24.80 1.21 -28.24
CA ASP A 56 24.71 0.09 -29.18
C ASP A 56 24.01 0.53 -30.49
N ILE A 57 22.89 1.26 -30.35
CA ILE A 57 22.13 1.76 -31.50
C ILE A 57 22.91 2.82 -32.28
N ILE A 58 23.62 3.72 -31.60
CA ILE A 58 24.43 4.74 -32.28
C ILE A 58 25.60 4.11 -33.04
N SER A 59 26.21 3.06 -32.49
CA SER A 59 27.33 2.36 -33.10
C SER A 59 26.92 1.55 -34.33
N SER A 60 25.69 1.04 -34.35
CA SER A 60 25.14 0.28 -35.48
C SER A 60 23.65 0.58 -35.67
N PRO A 61 23.29 1.71 -36.30
CA PRO A 61 21.90 2.13 -36.41
C PRO A 61 21.11 1.19 -37.31
N GLN A 62 20.25 0.37 -36.72
CA GLN A 62 19.34 -0.50 -37.47
C GLN A 62 18.13 0.27 -38.03
N THR A 63 17.67 1.26 -37.28
CA THR A 63 16.46 2.04 -37.60
C THR A 63 16.66 3.51 -37.28
N THR A 64 16.23 4.37 -38.21
CA THR A 64 16.30 5.83 -38.08
C THR A 64 14.99 6.48 -38.49
N THR A 65 14.64 7.63 -37.91
CA THR A 65 13.52 8.44 -38.37
C THR A 65 13.74 8.95 -39.80
N SER A 66 12.71 9.53 -40.43
CA SER A 66 12.85 10.21 -41.72
C SER A 66 13.87 11.36 -41.70
N GLU A 67 14.13 11.92 -40.52
CA GLU A 67 15.11 12.99 -40.28
C GLU A 67 16.52 12.43 -39.95
N GLY A 68 16.72 11.11 -40.05
CA GLY A 68 18.00 10.45 -39.77
C GLY A 68 18.33 10.26 -38.29
N ILE A 69 17.36 10.47 -37.40
CA ILE A 69 17.56 10.37 -35.95
C ILE A 69 17.51 8.89 -35.54
N PRO A 70 18.48 8.37 -34.75
CA PRO A 70 18.45 7.00 -34.27
C PRO A 70 17.19 6.69 -33.46
N VAL A 71 16.62 5.49 -33.67
CA VAL A 71 15.42 5.02 -32.98
C VAL A 71 15.79 3.89 -32.02
N LEU A 72 15.39 4.04 -30.75
CA LEU A 72 15.39 2.98 -29.74
C LEU A 72 13.96 2.49 -29.53
N ASP A 73 13.70 1.26 -29.98
CA ASP A 73 12.43 0.57 -29.77
C ASP A 73 12.36 0.03 -28.33
N VAL A 74 11.36 0.48 -27.58
CA VAL A 74 11.12 0.08 -26.19
C VAL A 74 9.78 -0.63 -26.06
N GLN A 75 9.73 -1.66 -25.22
CA GLN A 75 8.54 -2.47 -24.99
C GLN A 75 7.56 -1.85 -23.98
N ASP A 76 7.79 -0.58 -23.59
CA ASP A 76 7.03 0.11 -22.57
C ASP A 76 5.66 0.57 -23.07
N SER A 77 4.76 0.88 -22.13
CA SER A 77 3.54 1.63 -22.45
C SER A 77 3.90 3.07 -22.82
N PRO A 78 3.27 3.67 -23.85
CA PRO A 78 3.46 5.09 -24.13
C PRO A 78 3.12 6.00 -22.94
N ASP A 79 2.08 5.65 -22.17
CA ASP A 79 1.69 6.41 -20.98
C ASP A 79 2.74 6.31 -19.87
N ASP A 80 3.30 5.11 -19.65
CA ASP A 80 4.37 4.92 -18.67
C ASP A 80 5.61 5.72 -19.06
N LEU A 81 5.97 5.64 -20.34
CA LEU A 81 7.12 6.34 -20.90
C LEU A 81 6.94 7.86 -20.82
N TYR A 82 5.73 8.37 -21.08
CA TYR A 82 5.41 9.77 -20.92
C TYR A 82 5.66 10.25 -19.48
N HIS A 83 5.09 9.57 -18.47
CA HIS A 83 5.26 9.97 -17.08
C HIS A 83 6.73 9.87 -16.63
N PHE A 84 7.43 8.82 -17.04
CA PHE A 84 8.84 8.63 -16.72
C PHE A 84 9.73 9.71 -17.34
N LEU A 85 9.50 10.05 -18.61
CA LEU A 85 10.22 11.14 -19.26
C LEU A 85 9.91 12.48 -18.58
N ALA A 86 8.63 12.81 -18.34
CA ALA A 86 8.27 14.01 -17.60
C ALA A 86 9.00 14.10 -16.25
N ALA A 87 9.07 13.00 -15.50
CA ALA A 87 9.83 12.95 -14.24
C ALA A 87 11.34 13.16 -14.40
N LEU A 88 11.96 12.74 -15.52
CA LEU A 88 13.37 12.98 -15.79
C LEU A 88 13.67 14.44 -16.17
N TYR A 89 12.75 15.12 -16.84
CA TYR A 89 12.92 16.50 -17.29
C TYR A 89 12.50 17.51 -16.20
N ASP A 90 11.33 17.31 -15.61
CA ASP A 90 10.67 18.28 -14.73
C ASP A 90 10.83 17.91 -13.24
N GLY A 91 11.30 16.70 -12.94
CA GLY A 91 11.40 16.19 -11.57
C GLY A 91 10.06 15.72 -11.01
N LEU A 92 10.04 15.48 -9.69
CA LEU A 92 8.87 14.97 -8.95
C LEU A 92 8.35 15.95 -7.89
N SER A 93 8.76 17.23 -7.93
CA SER A 93 8.44 18.20 -6.86
C SER A 93 6.95 18.50 -6.73
N GLU A 94 6.23 18.52 -7.85
CA GLU A 94 4.78 18.79 -7.89
C GLU A 94 3.92 17.52 -7.72
N LEU A 95 4.55 16.35 -7.59
CA LEU A 95 3.83 15.09 -7.48
C LEU A 95 3.23 14.93 -6.08
N LYS A 96 1.91 14.78 -6.03
CA LYS A 96 1.18 14.46 -4.79
C LYS A 96 1.14 12.95 -4.57
N TYR A 97 1.21 12.53 -3.32
CA TYR A 97 1.04 11.13 -2.92
C TYR A 97 -0.39 10.92 -2.43
N ASP A 98 -1.28 10.68 -3.39
CA ASP A 98 -2.70 10.43 -3.16
C ASP A 98 -3.24 9.36 -4.13
N LYS A 99 -4.49 8.96 -3.93
CA LYS A 99 -5.17 8.01 -4.82
C LYS A 99 -5.20 8.44 -6.28
N ASP A 100 -5.20 9.75 -6.55
CA ASP A 100 -5.44 10.30 -7.87
C ASP A 100 -4.17 10.31 -8.72
N SER A 101 -3.03 10.46 -8.06
CA SER A 101 -1.69 10.47 -8.64
C SER A 101 -1.05 9.08 -8.69
N PHE A 102 -1.70 8.06 -8.11
CA PHE A 102 -1.16 6.70 -8.03
C PHE A 102 -0.75 6.11 -9.39
N GLN A 103 -1.49 6.37 -10.46
CA GLN A 103 -1.13 5.86 -11.79
C GLN A 103 0.18 6.48 -12.29
N VAL A 104 0.39 7.77 -12.08
CA VAL A 104 1.65 8.47 -12.42
C VAL A 104 2.79 7.87 -11.58
N ILE A 105 2.58 7.71 -10.27
CA ILE A 105 3.56 7.08 -9.36
C ILE A 105 3.93 5.68 -9.86
N ALA A 106 2.93 4.85 -10.19
CA ALA A 106 3.13 3.49 -10.68
C ALA A 106 3.93 3.45 -12.00
N SER A 107 3.56 4.30 -12.96
CA SER A 107 4.27 4.45 -14.24
C SER A 107 5.75 4.78 -14.04
N VAL A 108 6.04 5.85 -13.28
CA VAL A 108 7.43 6.29 -13.06
C VAL A 108 8.19 5.25 -12.23
N LEU A 109 7.55 4.62 -11.24
CA LEU A 109 8.19 3.60 -10.42
C LEU A 109 8.56 2.36 -11.23
N ARG A 110 7.68 1.86 -12.11
CA ARG A 110 8.00 0.72 -12.99
C ARG A 110 9.20 1.01 -13.88
N LEU A 111 9.21 2.15 -14.58
CA LEU A 111 10.28 2.47 -15.51
C LEU A 111 11.58 2.89 -14.81
N SER A 112 11.51 3.63 -13.70
CA SER A 112 12.70 3.91 -12.90
C SER A 112 13.33 2.65 -12.30
N THR A 113 12.54 1.61 -12.04
CA THR A 113 13.05 0.30 -11.63
C THR A 113 13.69 -0.44 -12.81
N ARG A 114 12.97 -0.54 -13.93
CA ARG A 114 13.44 -1.22 -15.16
C ARG A 114 14.73 -0.62 -15.71
N TYR A 115 14.83 0.70 -15.68
CA TYR A 115 15.98 1.45 -16.21
C TYR A 115 16.97 1.86 -15.11
N GLU A 116 16.85 1.33 -13.91
CA GLU A 116 17.77 1.56 -12.78
C GLU A 116 18.01 3.05 -12.46
N VAL A 117 16.97 3.87 -12.57
CA VAL A 117 16.98 5.28 -12.17
C VAL A 117 16.73 5.38 -10.66
N LEU A 118 17.75 5.03 -9.87
CA LEU A 118 17.63 4.81 -8.42
C LEU A 118 17.09 6.01 -7.64
N HIS A 119 17.46 7.24 -8.02
CA HIS A 119 17.02 8.43 -7.29
C HIS A 119 15.50 8.65 -7.40
N LEU A 120 14.90 8.47 -8.59
CA LEU A 120 13.44 8.53 -8.77
C LEU A 120 12.76 7.39 -8.02
N ARG A 121 13.29 6.16 -8.17
CA ARG A 121 12.77 4.97 -7.46
C ARG A 121 12.73 5.20 -5.95
N ASN A 122 13.83 5.66 -5.35
CA ASN A 122 13.93 5.88 -3.91
C ASN A 122 13.02 7.03 -3.44
N GLN A 123 12.86 8.08 -4.24
CA GLN A 123 11.93 9.17 -3.91
C GLN A 123 10.47 8.69 -3.91
N LEU A 124 10.06 7.94 -4.94
CA LEU A 124 8.69 7.41 -5.05
C LEU A 124 8.38 6.39 -3.96
N LEU A 125 9.32 5.51 -3.64
CA LEU A 125 9.13 4.54 -2.57
C LEU A 125 8.96 5.21 -1.21
N ARG A 126 9.72 6.28 -0.91
CA ARG A 126 9.56 7.05 0.34
C ARG A 126 8.17 7.68 0.47
N GLY A 127 7.61 8.25 -0.60
CA GLY A 127 6.24 8.77 -0.52
C GLY A 127 5.18 7.68 -0.52
N LEU A 128 5.43 6.53 -1.16
CA LEU A 128 4.52 5.37 -1.08
C LEU A 128 4.47 4.76 0.32
N THR A 129 5.58 4.75 1.06
CA THR A 129 5.59 4.25 2.45
C THR A 129 4.73 5.08 3.40
N GLU A 130 4.49 6.37 3.12
CA GLU A 130 3.53 7.16 3.90
C GLU A 130 2.08 6.67 3.71
N MET A 131 1.73 6.21 2.50
CA MET A 131 0.40 5.65 2.20
C MET A 131 0.29 4.15 2.53
N TRP A 132 1.42 3.44 2.58
CA TRP A 132 1.54 2.00 2.80
C TRP A 132 2.71 1.73 3.77
N PRO A 133 2.53 2.09 5.04
CA PRO A 133 3.61 2.06 6.03
C PRO A 133 4.01 0.64 6.41
N ASP A 134 5.22 0.51 6.93
CA ASP A 134 5.80 -0.75 7.42
C ASP A 134 5.81 -0.85 8.95
N ASN A 135 5.37 0.19 9.66
CA ASN A 135 5.29 0.26 11.11
C ASN A 135 3.89 0.71 11.59
N LEU A 136 3.53 0.28 12.80
CA LEU A 136 2.21 0.49 13.37
C LEU A 136 1.88 1.97 13.61
N THR A 137 2.86 2.77 14.02
CA THR A 137 2.64 4.20 14.31
C THR A 137 2.21 4.98 13.06
N GLU A 138 2.90 4.77 11.94
CA GLU A 138 2.51 5.40 10.67
C GLU A 138 1.20 4.82 10.13
N TRP A 139 0.91 3.54 10.37
CA TRP A 139 -0.40 2.97 10.06
C TRP A 139 -1.53 3.66 10.82
N ASP A 140 -1.37 3.90 12.11
CA ASP A 140 -2.35 4.62 12.91
C ASP A 140 -2.55 6.06 12.43
N LEU A 141 -1.47 6.76 12.07
CA LEU A 141 -1.55 8.09 11.48
C LEU A 141 -2.32 8.07 10.14
N ARG A 142 -2.03 7.09 9.29
CA ARG A 142 -2.75 6.86 8.02
C ARG A 142 -4.24 6.60 8.26
N GLU A 143 -4.59 5.74 9.21
CA GLU A 143 -6.00 5.44 9.54
C GLU A 143 -6.71 6.68 10.10
N SER A 144 -6.04 7.48 10.93
CA SER A 144 -6.57 8.75 11.45
C SER A 144 -6.83 9.74 10.31
N ASN A 145 -5.89 9.91 9.37
CA ASN A 145 -6.04 10.81 8.23
C ASN A 145 -7.14 10.37 7.25
N ALA A 146 -7.47 9.08 7.24
CA ALA A 146 -8.55 8.50 6.44
C ALA A 146 -9.91 8.46 7.17
N THR A 147 -10.00 9.03 8.37
CA THR A 147 -11.22 9.07 9.17
C THR A 147 -11.73 10.50 9.29
N THR A 148 -13.01 10.74 9.00
CA THR A 148 -13.61 12.07 9.10
C THR A 148 -13.73 12.53 10.56
N GLU A 149 -13.97 13.83 10.78
CA GLU A 149 -14.26 14.36 12.12
C GLU A 149 -15.49 13.71 12.78
N SER A 150 -16.42 13.21 11.96
CA SER A 150 -17.60 12.44 12.42
C SER A 150 -17.31 10.97 12.71
N GLY A 151 -16.06 10.51 12.59
CA GLY A 151 -15.64 9.13 12.86
C GLY A 151 -15.88 8.16 11.70
N VAL A 152 -16.25 8.64 10.51
CA VAL A 152 -16.51 7.77 9.35
C VAL A 152 -15.20 7.44 8.65
N TYR A 153 -14.98 6.15 8.38
CA TYR A 153 -13.78 5.68 7.69
C TYR A 153 -13.93 5.72 6.17
N GLU A 154 -13.09 6.48 5.48
CA GLU A 154 -13.14 6.61 4.03
C GLU A 154 -11.75 6.52 3.39
N PRO A 155 -11.04 5.38 3.52
CA PRO A 155 -9.66 5.29 3.05
C PRO A 155 -9.53 5.43 1.54
N ARG A 156 -10.58 5.10 0.79
CA ARG A 156 -10.59 5.20 -0.67
C ARG A 156 -10.87 6.63 -1.17
N ALA A 157 -11.11 7.58 -0.27
CA ALA A 157 -11.11 9.00 -0.60
C ALA A 157 -9.68 9.56 -0.74
N VAL A 158 -8.70 8.97 -0.05
CA VAL A 158 -7.32 9.51 0.06
C VAL A 158 -6.23 8.52 -0.39
N ILE A 159 -6.40 7.23 -0.11
CA ILE A 159 -5.41 6.17 -0.37
C ILE A 159 -5.87 5.30 -1.55
N PRO A 160 -4.97 4.93 -2.48
CA PRO A 160 -5.30 4.05 -3.59
C PRO A 160 -5.83 2.68 -3.13
N HIS A 161 -6.49 1.95 -4.02
CA HIS A 161 -6.93 0.59 -3.72
C HIS A 161 -5.72 -0.35 -3.50
N PRO A 162 -5.78 -1.37 -2.62
CA PRO A 162 -4.58 -2.14 -2.27
C PRO A 162 -4.15 -3.10 -3.38
N ILE A 163 -5.09 -3.67 -4.15
CA ILE A 163 -4.78 -4.62 -5.24
C ILE A 163 -3.72 -4.06 -6.22
N PRO A 164 -3.93 -2.88 -6.86
CA PRO A 164 -2.92 -2.36 -7.78
C PRO A 164 -1.60 -2.01 -7.09
N VAL A 165 -1.61 -1.69 -5.79
CA VAL A 165 -0.40 -1.45 -4.99
C VAL A 165 0.38 -2.74 -4.75
N ILE A 166 -0.29 -3.83 -4.37
CA ILE A 166 0.32 -5.15 -4.22
C ILE A 166 0.95 -5.59 -5.54
N ASN A 167 0.21 -5.48 -6.64
CA ASN A 167 0.73 -5.82 -7.97
C ASN A 167 1.96 -4.98 -8.33
N LEU A 168 1.89 -3.65 -8.13
CA LEU A 168 3.03 -2.76 -8.37
C LEU A 168 4.24 -3.14 -7.50
N ALA A 169 4.02 -3.39 -6.21
CA ALA A 169 5.08 -3.76 -5.27
C ALA A 169 5.75 -5.08 -5.66
N ARG A 170 5.00 -6.06 -6.21
CA ARG A 170 5.56 -7.28 -6.80
C ARG A 170 6.35 -6.97 -8.08
N ASP A 171 5.78 -6.20 -9.01
CA ASP A 171 6.39 -5.86 -10.29
C ASP A 171 7.75 -5.15 -10.13
N VAL A 172 7.84 -4.28 -9.11
CA VAL A 172 9.03 -3.44 -8.88
C VAL A 172 9.89 -3.93 -7.73
N ASN A 173 9.63 -5.13 -7.20
CA ASN A 173 10.33 -5.71 -6.05
C ASN A 173 10.48 -4.71 -4.88
N ALA A 174 9.34 -4.24 -4.36
CA ALA A 174 9.25 -3.34 -3.21
C ALA A 174 8.49 -4.02 -2.05
N PRO A 175 9.09 -5.03 -1.40
CA PRO A 175 8.41 -5.85 -0.39
C PRO A 175 7.93 -5.05 0.83
N GLN A 176 8.56 -3.92 1.14
CA GLN A 176 8.19 -3.07 2.28
C GLN A 176 6.75 -2.52 2.20
N LEU A 177 6.18 -2.41 0.99
CA LEU A 177 4.80 -1.94 0.81
C LEU A 177 3.76 -3.06 1.03
N LEU A 178 4.19 -4.31 1.05
CA LEU A 178 3.29 -5.46 1.01
C LEU A 178 2.54 -5.70 2.33
N PRO A 179 3.16 -5.69 3.53
CA PRO A 179 2.46 -6.05 4.77
C PRO A 179 1.21 -5.22 5.01
N SER A 180 1.32 -3.89 4.95
CA SER A 180 0.17 -2.99 5.14
C SER A 180 -0.82 -3.04 3.99
N ALA A 181 -0.38 -3.25 2.75
CA ALA A 181 -1.29 -3.40 1.61
C ALA A 181 -2.13 -4.69 1.67
N PHE A 182 -1.50 -5.81 2.04
CA PHE A 182 -2.20 -7.06 2.28
C PHE A 182 -3.14 -6.95 3.49
N TYR A 183 -2.67 -6.33 4.58
CA TYR A 183 -3.52 -6.12 5.75
C TYR A 183 -4.75 -5.28 5.40
N ASP A 184 -4.58 -4.13 4.74
CA ASP A 184 -5.70 -3.29 4.30
C ASP A 184 -6.70 -4.08 3.44
N LEU A 185 -6.22 -4.89 2.51
CA LEU A 185 -7.05 -5.71 1.64
C LEU A 185 -7.76 -6.85 2.39
N SER A 186 -7.15 -7.39 3.44
CA SER A 186 -7.71 -8.52 4.20
C SER A 186 -9.01 -8.16 4.94
N ARG A 187 -9.24 -6.86 5.15
CA ARG A 187 -10.45 -6.26 5.73
C ARG A 187 -11.64 -6.28 4.77
N TYR A 188 -11.42 -6.54 3.48
CA TYR A 188 -12.49 -6.66 2.49
C TYR A 188 -13.13 -8.05 2.54
N SER A 189 -14.37 -8.16 2.06
CA SER A 189 -15.00 -9.48 1.91
C SER A 189 -14.24 -10.33 0.88
N PRO A 190 -14.05 -11.64 1.11
CA PRO A 190 -13.34 -12.51 0.17
C PRO A 190 -13.90 -12.47 -1.26
N ALA A 191 -15.22 -12.32 -1.39
CA ALA A 191 -15.88 -12.18 -2.68
C ALA A 191 -15.44 -10.92 -3.43
N ARG A 192 -15.37 -9.76 -2.75
CA ARG A 192 -14.90 -8.51 -3.37
C ARG A 192 -13.43 -8.58 -3.77
N VAL A 193 -12.59 -9.18 -2.94
CA VAL A 193 -11.18 -9.42 -3.27
C VAL A 193 -11.06 -10.29 -4.52
N ALA A 194 -11.79 -11.41 -4.58
CA ALA A 194 -11.71 -12.35 -5.70
C ALA A 194 -12.24 -11.76 -7.02
N GLN A 195 -13.21 -10.85 -6.95
CA GLN A 195 -13.71 -10.11 -8.13
C GLN A 195 -12.66 -9.16 -8.72
N GLY A 196 -11.74 -8.65 -7.88
CA GLY A 196 -10.74 -7.66 -8.26
C GLY A 196 -11.24 -6.23 -8.14
N HIS A 197 -10.46 -5.29 -8.69
CA HIS A 197 -10.72 -3.86 -8.64
C HIS A 197 -10.66 -3.25 -10.03
N VAL A 198 -11.70 -2.52 -10.42
CA VAL A 198 -11.71 -1.73 -11.65
C VAL A 198 -11.29 -0.31 -11.34
N CYS A 199 -10.20 0.15 -11.95
CA CYS A 199 -9.74 1.52 -11.82
C CYS A 199 -10.72 2.48 -12.52
N ALA A 200 -11.29 3.44 -11.80
CA ALA A 200 -12.28 4.36 -12.35
C ALA A 200 -11.74 5.22 -13.50
N LYS A 201 -10.43 5.52 -13.52
CA LYS A 201 -9.81 6.37 -14.54
C LYS A 201 -9.45 5.60 -15.81
N THR A 202 -8.82 4.43 -15.66
CA THR A 202 -8.32 3.64 -16.80
C THR A 202 -9.30 2.57 -17.27
N GLN A 203 -10.35 2.28 -16.49
CA GLN A 203 -11.27 1.14 -16.68
C GLN A 203 -10.56 -0.23 -16.68
N GLU A 204 -9.31 -0.27 -16.23
CA GLU A 204 -8.51 -1.49 -16.14
C GLU A 204 -8.96 -2.33 -14.94
N LEU A 205 -9.12 -3.63 -15.16
CA LEU A 205 -9.42 -4.60 -14.11
C LEU A 205 -8.12 -5.15 -13.52
N HIS A 206 -7.83 -4.78 -12.28
CA HIS A 206 -6.72 -5.33 -11.50
C HIS A 206 -7.19 -6.51 -10.66
N ARG A 207 -6.48 -7.62 -10.75
CA ARG A 207 -6.67 -8.81 -9.91
C ARG A 207 -5.34 -9.17 -9.26
N LEU A 208 -5.42 -9.82 -8.10
CA LEU A 208 -4.25 -10.46 -7.50
C LEU A 208 -3.84 -11.68 -8.31
N SER A 209 -2.55 -12.02 -8.26
CA SER A 209 -2.09 -13.34 -8.66
C SER A 209 -2.73 -14.42 -7.78
N GLU A 210 -2.82 -15.66 -8.25
CA GLU A 210 -3.33 -16.78 -7.44
C GLU A 210 -2.51 -16.95 -6.15
N ARG A 211 -1.18 -16.80 -6.24
CA ARG A 211 -0.26 -16.85 -5.10
C ARG A 211 -0.61 -15.79 -4.06
N ASP A 212 -0.78 -14.54 -4.48
CA ASP A 212 -1.07 -13.43 -3.58
C ASP A 212 -2.49 -13.52 -3.00
N LEU A 213 -3.46 -14.02 -3.78
CA LEU A 213 -4.80 -14.28 -3.27
C LEU A 213 -4.79 -15.33 -2.15
N LEU A 214 -4.06 -16.44 -2.33
CA LEU A 214 -3.91 -17.46 -1.30
C LEU A 214 -3.17 -16.92 -0.06
N ALA A 215 -2.13 -16.13 -0.27
CA ALA A 215 -1.39 -15.48 0.82
C ALA A 215 -2.28 -14.54 1.63
N LEU A 216 -3.10 -13.72 0.95
CA LEU A 216 -4.08 -12.84 1.58
C LEU A 216 -5.09 -13.62 2.44
N LEU A 217 -5.66 -14.70 1.89
CA LEU A 217 -6.66 -15.50 2.61
C LEU A 217 -6.06 -16.15 3.87
N LYS A 218 -4.84 -16.69 3.78
CA LYS A 218 -4.11 -17.22 4.94
C LYS A 218 -3.85 -16.14 5.98
N GLY A 219 -3.36 -14.98 5.57
CA GLY A 219 -3.09 -13.90 6.50
C GLY A 219 -4.36 -13.38 7.18
N ARG A 220 -5.48 -13.35 6.47
CA ARG A 220 -6.82 -13.06 7.04
C ARG A 220 -7.23 -14.06 8.12
N GLU A 221 -7.00 -15.36 7.89
CA GLU A 221 -7.27 -16.40 8.89
C GLU A 221 -6.39 -16.26 10.13
N HIS A 222 -5.10 -15.95 9.94
CA HIS A 222 -4.19 -15.68 11.05
C HIS A 222 -4.61 -14.46 11.88
N ALA A 223 -4.95 -13.36 11.21
CA ALA A 223 -5.43 -12.13 11.83
C ALA A 223 -6.71 -12.37 12.65
N SER A 224 -7.66 -13.11 12.08
CA SER A 224 -8.91 -13.50 12.77
C SER A 224 -8.66 -14.40 13.98
N ARG A 225 -7.74 -15.36 13.85
CA ARG A 225 -7.35 -16.25 14.96
C ARG A 225 -6.66 -15.47 16.08
N PHE A 226 -5.80 -14.52 15.74
CA PHE A 226 -5.14 -13.65 16.72
C PHE A 226 -6.16 -12.88 17.55
N LEU A 227 -7.12 -12.21 16.90
CA LEU A 227 -8.18 -11.48 17.60
C LEU A 227 -8.99 -12.41 18.52
N SER A 228 -9.38 -13.58 18.02
CA SER A 228 -10.13 -14.56 18.81
C SER A 228 -9.34 -15.02 20.04
N THR A 229 -8.03 -15.25 19.87
CA THR A 229 -7.12 -15.66 20.96
C THR A 229 -6.95 -14.53 21.98
N PHE A 230 -6.83 -13.29 21.50
CA PHE A 230 -6.75 -12.12 22.36
C PHE A 230 -8.00 -11.97 23.23
N LEU A 231 -9.19 -12.08 22.64
CA LEU A 231 -10.45 -11.98 23.36
C LEU A 231 -10.55 -13.02 24.47
N VAL A 232 -10.26 -14.29 24.16
CA VAL A 232 -10.33 -15.39 25.14
C VAL A 232 -9.29 -15.22 26.26
N ASN A 233 -8.06 -14.83 25.92
CA ASN A 233 -6.97 -14.82 26.91
C ASN A 233 -6.90 -13.54 27.75
N TYR A 234 -7.34 -12.40 27.20
CA TYR A 234 -7.08 -11.09 27.80
C TYR A 234 -8.33 -10.28 28.15
N VAL A 235 -9.49 -10.64 27.60
CA VAL A 235 -10.75 -9.91 27.81
C VAL A 235 -11.78 -10.77 28.54
N GLU A 236 -12.04 -11.98 28.04
CA GLU A 236 -13.01 -12.90 28.63
C GLU A 236 -12.59 -13.30 30.05
N GLY A 237 -13.46 -13.03 31.02
CA GLY A 237 -13.18 -13.34 32.43
C GLY A 237 -12.00 -12.59 33.03
N ARG A 238 -11.56 -11.46 32.43
CA ARG A 238 -10.42 -10.67 32.91
C ARG A 238 -10.58 -10.29 34.39
N ASN A 239 -9.59 -10.66 35.20
CA ASN A 239 -9.53 -10.27 36.60
C ASN A 239 -9.13 -8.78 36.74
N PRO A 240 -9.64 -8.06 37.75
CA PRO A 240 -9.19 -6.71 38.04
C PRO A 240 -7.69 -6.65 38.34
N SER A 241 -7.05 -5.54 37.99
CA SER A 241 -5.66 -5.24 38.34
C SER A 241 -5.39 -5.47 39.84
N PRO A 242 -4.18 -5.92 40.24
CA PRO A 242 -3.82 -6.05 41.63
C PRO A 242 -4.02 -4.77 42.46
N LEU A 243 -3.91 -3.60 41.80
CA LEU A 243 -4.07 -2.25 42.35
C LEU A 243 -5.52 -1.71 42.24
N CYS A 244 -6.49 -2.54 41.84
CA CYS A 244 -7.88 -2.13 41.69
C CYS A 244 -8.45 -1.50 42.98
N ILE A 245 -8.96 -0.28 42.89
CA ILE A 245 -9.50 0.48 44.04
C ILE A 245 -10.73 -0.19 44.66
N PHE A 246 -11.49 -0.95 43.86
CA PHE A 246 -12.69 -1.65 44.31
C PHE A 246 -12.40 -3.05 44.87
N ARG A 247 -11.16 -3.55 44.77
CA ARG A 247 -10.80 -4.91 45.20
C ARG A 247 -11.09 -5.18 46.68
N ARG A 248 -10.97 -4.14 47.52
CA ARG A 248 -11.16 -4.19 48.98
C ARG A 248 -12.56 -3.76 49.45
N GLN A 249 -13.49 -3.50 48.53
CA GLN A 249 -14.89 -3.20 48.90
C GLN A 249 -15.53 -4.43 49.57
N GLN A 250 -15.85 -4.30 50.87
CA GLN A 250 -16.43 -5.39 51.67
C GLN A 250 -17.97 -5.40 51.64
N PHE A 251 -18.60 -4.23 51.53
CA PHE A 251 -20.03 -4.06 51.74
C PHE A 251 -20.84 -3.86 50.44
N ASP A 252 -20.17 -3.60 49.31
CA ASP A 252 -20.81 -3.39 48.01
C ASP A 252 -20.23 -4.35 46.95
N ILE A 253 -20.96 -5.45 46.73
CA ILE A 253 -20.58 -6.50 45.77
C ILE A 253 -20.58 -5.94 44.34
N SER A 254 -21.51 -5.05 44.01
CA SER A 254 -21.64 -4.42 42.71
C SER A 254 -20.41 -3.56 42.40
N ARG A 255 -19.96 -2.74 43.37
CA ARG A 255 -18.71 -1.97 43.23
C ARG A 255 -17.49 -2.88 43.13
N ARG A 256 -17.41 -3.95 43.95
CA ARG A 256 -16.29 -4.91 43.90
C ARG A 256 -16.14 -5.56 42.52
N ARG A 257 -17.24 -5.80 41.82
CA ARG A 257 -17.28 -6.37 40.47
C ARG A 257 -17.31 -5.35 39.34
N ALA A 258 -17.37 -4.05 39.61
CA ALA A 258 -17.53 -3.02 38.59
C ALA A 258 -16.45 -3.08 37.49
N CYS A 259 -15.17 -3.22 37.86
CA CYS A 259 -14.10 -3.35 36.87
C CYS A 259 -14.18 -4.65 36.07
N GLN A 260 -14.56 -5.77 36.69
CA GLN A 260 -14.68 -7.05 36.00
C GLN A 260 -15.85 -7.02 35.01
N ALA A 261 -17.00 -6.52 35.46
CA ALA A 261 -18.18 -6.40 34.62
C ALA A 261 -17.95 -5.41 33.46
N ALA A 262 -17.08 -4.39 33.62
CA ALA A 262 -16.66 -3.52 32.53
C ALA A 262 -15.97 -4.29 31.39
N PHE A 263 -15.06 -5.20 31.73
CA PHE A 263 -14.38 -6.04 30.75
C PHE A 263 -15.32 -7.07 30.10
N GLU A 264 -16.25 -7.64 30.87
CA GLU A 264 -17.31 -8.51 30.32
C GLU A 264 -18.18 -7.77 29.29
N GLY A 265 -18.43 -6.47 29.51
CA GLY A 265 -19.11 -5.59 28.55
C GLY A 265 -18.36 -5.47 27.22
N ILE A 266 -17.03 -5.37 27.23
CA ILE A 266 -16.23 -5.33 25.99
C ILE A 266 -16.43 -6.60 25.17
N THR A 267 -16.31 -7.78 25.80
CA THR A 267 -16.49 -9.06 25.10
C THR A 267 -17.83 -9.12 24.40
N PHE A 268 -18.90 -8.70 25.08
CA PHE A 268 -20.24 -8.66 24.51
C PHE A 268 -20.33 -7.72 23.30
N GLU A 269 -19.78 -6.52 23.41
CA GLU A 269 -19.82 -5.52 22.34
C GLU A 269 -19.02 -5.96 21.10
N ILE A 270 -17.80 -6.46 21.28
CA ILE A 270 -16.98 -6.96 20.16
C ILE A 270 -17.67 -8.15 19.48
N LEU A 271 -18.23 -9.09 20.25
CA LEU A 271 -18.95 -10.24 19.68
C LEU A 271 -20.23 -9.80 18.96
N ARG A 272 -20.95 -8.80 19.48
CA ARG A 272 -22.18 -8.25 18.86
C ARG A 272 -21.89 -7.61 17.51
N ASP A 273 -20.75 -6.93 17.36
CA ASP A 273 -20.40 -6.21 16.13
C ASP A 273 -19.85 -7.11 15.01
N THR A 274 -19.66 -8.43 15.23
CA THR A 274 -19.13 -9.38 14.24
C THR A 274 -19.92 -9.48 12.92
N ASN A 275 -21.14 -8.92 12.86
CA ASN A 275 -21.97 -8.83 11.66
C ASN A 275 -21.91 -7.46 10.95
N ASP A 276 -20.96 -6.60 11.30
CA ASP A 276 -20.76 -5.27 10.67
C ASP A 276 -21.99 -4.34 10.83
N VAL A 277 -22.72 -4.50 11.94
CA VAL A 277 -24.02 -3.82 12.16
C VAL A 277 -23.83 -2.42 12.73
N LEU A 278 -22.73 -2.16 13.46
CA LEU A 278 -22.51 -0.89 14.17
C LEU A 278 -21.32 -0.12 13.59
N SER A 279 -20.29 -0.81 13.11
CA SER A 279 -19.06 -0.18 12.61
C SER A 279 -18.54 -0.91 11.37
N GLN A 280 -18.32 -0.22 10.25
CA GLN A 280 -17.78 -0.74 8.96
C GLN A 280 -16.34 -1.34 9.04
N ARG A 281 -15.86 -1.65 10.24
CA ARG A 281 -14.50 -2.11 10.57
C ARG A 281 -14.48 -3.24 11.61
N SER A 282 -15.61 -3.83 11.99
CA SER A 282 -15.60 -4.80 13.11
C SER A 282 -14.83 -6.10 12.84
N SER A 283 -14.51 -6.37 11.57
CA SER A 283 -13.61 -7.47 11.15
C SER A 283 -12.13 -7.10 11.10
N ASP A 284 -11.75 -5.88 11.47
CA ASP A 284 -10.37 -5.39 11.56
C ASP A 284 -9.83 -5.61 12.99
N PRO A 285 -8.85 -6.53 13.18
CA PRO A 285 -8.30 -6.80 14.51
C PRO A 285 -7.65 -5.61 15.19
N LEU A 286 -6.88 -4.78 14.48
CA LEU A 286 -6.24 -3.61 15.09
C LEU A 286 -7.28 -2.56 15.53
N PHE A 287 -8.32 -2.37 14.73
CA PHE A 287 -9.44 -1.52 15.12
C PHE A 287 -10.18 -2.10 16.33
N ALA A 288 -10.48 -3.40 16.34
CA ALA A 288 -11.15 -4.06 17.47
C ALA A 288 -10.34 -3.97 18.77
N LEU A 289 -9.02 -4.12 18.70
CA LEU A 289 -8.11 -3.93 19.83
C LEU A 289 -8.15 -2.48 20.34
N MET A 290 -8.09 -1.49 19.44
CA MET A 290 -8.23 -0.07 19.81
C MET A 290 -9.59 0.20 20.45
N ASP A 291 -10.66 -0.31 19.84
CA ASP A 291 -12.01 -0.01 20.25
C ASP A 291 -12.33 -0.62 21.62
N ALA A 292 -11.74 -1.78 21.95
CA ALA A 292 -11.82 -2.38 23.28
C ALA A 292 -11.39 -1.40 24.39
N VAL A 293 -10.35 -0.61 24.16
CA VAL A 293 -9.90 0.43 25.10
C VAL A 293 -10.88 1.59 25.14
N LEU A 294 -11.33 2.06 23.98
CA LEU A 294 -12.27 3.19 23.88
C LEU A 294 -13.61 2.88 24.55
N MET A 295 -14.10 1.64 24.49
CA MET A 295 -15.30 1.17 25.17
C MET A 295 -15.24 1.40 26.69
N LEU A 296 -14.05 1.35 27.30
CA LEU A 296 -13.88 1.64 28.74
C LEU A 296 -14.12 3.10 29.11
N VAL A 297 -14.17 3.99 28.11
CA VAL A 297 -14.34 5.43 28.27
C VAL A 297 -15.69 5.90 27.72
N ARG A 298 -16.44 5.08 26.97
CA ARG A 298 -17.76 5.47 26.46
C ARG A 298 -18.73 5.76 27.63
N VAL A 299 -19.57 6.78 27.46
CA VAL A 299 -20.63 7.14 28.41
C VAL A 299 -21.94 7.02 27.67
N GLU A 300 -22.58 5.85 27.73
CA GLU A 300 -23.95 5.69 27.25
C GLU A 300 -24.86 5.37 28.44
N ASP A 301 -25.92 6.16 28.57
CA ASP A 301 -27.10 5.90 29.40
C ASP A 301 -26.88 5.53 30.87
N GLY A 302 -25.95 6.22 31.55
CA GLY A 302 -25.90 6.27 33.01
C GLY A 302 -25.65 4.94 33.73
N ARG A 303 -25.31 3.87 33.01
CA ARG A 303 -24.90 2.58 33.61
C ARG A 303 -23.39 2.56 33.77
N TRP A 304 -22.98 2.56 35.03
CA TRP A 304 -21.59 2.61 35.47
C TRP A 304 -20.90 1.27 35.28
N LEU A 305 -20.21 1.10 34.15
CA LEU A 305 -19.25 0.02 33.94
C LEU A 305 -17.91 0.58 33.44
N ARG A 306 -17.51 1.74 33.98
CA ARG A 306 -16.13 2.21 33.80
C ARG A 306 -15.23 1.52 34.81
N PRO A 307 -14.13 0.88 34.38
CA PRO A 307 -13.14 0.36 35.31
C PRO A 307 -12.41 1.53 35.99
N CYS A 308 -11.81 1.26 37.15
CA CYS A 308 -10.89 2.23 37.77
C CYS A 308 -9.63 2.43 36.91
N GLU A 309 -8.95 3.57 37.09
CA GLU A 309 -7.77 3.94 36.28
C GLU A 309 -6.68 2.87 36.29
N PHE A 310 -6.42 2.20 37.43
CA PHE A 310 -5.42 1.12 37.48
C PHE A 310 -5.80 -0.10 36.63
N CYS A 311 -7.08 -0.47 36.58
CA CYS A 311 -7.54 -1.56 35.72
C CYS A 311 -7.53 -1.14 34.25
N ARG A 312 -7.82 0.12 33.96
CA ARG A 312 -7.78 0.68 32.61
C ARG A 312 -6.35 0.71 32.07
N ALA A 313 -5.40 1.31 32.79
CA ALA A 313 -4.01 1.41 32.37
C ALA A 313 -3.34 0.03 32.19
N ASP A 314 -3.67 -0.92 33.08
CA ASP A 314 -3.23 -2.32 32.97
C ASP A 314 -3.78 -2.98 31.70
N PHE A 315 -5.03 -2.69 31.31
CA PHE A 315 -5.60 -3.19 30.06
C PHE A 315 -5.04 -2.49 28.82
N GLU A 316 -4.85 -1.17 28.86
CA GLU A 316 -4.20 -0.39 27.80
C GLU A 316 -2.83 -0.97 27.46
N THR A 317 -2.01 -1.26 28.48
CA THR A 317 -0.69 -1.89 28.29
C THR A 317 -0.79 -3.25 27.60
N VAL A 318 -1.81 -4.06 27.93
CA VAL A 318 -2.04 -5.36 27.28
C VAL A 318 -2.44 -5.19 25.81
N VAL A 319 -3.29 -4.20 25.52
CA VAL A 319 -3.73 -3.90 24.16
C VAL A 319 -2.58 -3.37 23.31
N ASP A 320 -1.78 -2.43 23.83
CA ASP A 320 -0.64 -1.86 23.11
C ASP A 320 0.36 -2.95 22.71
N ASN A 321 0.74 -3.82 23.65
CA ASN A 321 1.61 -4.97 23.38
C ASN A 321 1.01 -5.92 22.33
N ALA A 322 -0.30 -6.18 22.39
CA ALA A 322 -0.97 -7.06 21.44
C ALA A 322 -1.01 -6.46 20.03
N ARG A 323 -1.15 -5.13 19.90
CA ARG A 323 -1.10 -4.44 18.60
C ARG A 323 0.29 -4.47 18.00
N ASP A 324 1.32 -4.21 18.80
CA ASP A 324 2.72 -4.30 18.36
C ASP A 324 3.06 -5.72 17.88
N GLU A 325 2.65 -6.74 18.65
CA GLU A 325 2.80 -8.14 18.29
C GLU A 325 2.05 -8.47 16.98
N PHE A 326 0.79 -8.04 16.87
CA PHE A 326 -0.02 -8.24 15.68
C PHE A 326 0.66 -7.66 14.43
N TRP A 327 1.14 -6.43 14.52
CA TRP A 327 1.81 -5.75 13.41
C TRP A 327 3.09 -6.47 12.99
N ALA A 328 3.91 -6.89 13.95
CA ALA A 328 5.15 -7.60 13.70
C ALA A 328 4.95 -8.96 12.99
N LEU A 329 3.77 -9.58 13.15
CA LEU A 329 3.45 -10.86 12.53
C LEU A 329 2.91 -10.75 11.09
N LEU A 330 2.53 -9.56 10.62
CA LEU A 330 1.95 -9.37 9.28
C LEU A 330 2.85 -9.88 8.14
N PRO A 331 4.17 -9.60 8.12
CA PRO A 331 5.04 -10.10 7.04
C PRO A 331 5.04 -11.63 6.93
N GLN A 332 5.06 -12.31 8.08
CA GLN A 332 5.01 -13.77 8.15
C GLN A 332 3.65 -14.31 7.69
N TRP A 333 2.55 -13.73 8.19
CA TRP A 333 1.19 -14.18 7.88
C TRP A 333 0.82 -14.06 6.40
N PHE A 334 1.30 -13.01 5.74
CA PHE A 334 1.10 -12.80 4.31
C PHE A 334 2.21 -13.40 3.44
N ALA A 335 3.19 -14.10 4.03
CA ALA A 335 4.33 -14.68 3.32
C ALA A 335 5.06 -13.65 2.43
N VAL A 336 5.31 -12.47 2.99
CA VAL A 336 6.00 -11.34 2.34
C VAL A 336 7.32 -10.98 3.04
N ASP A 337 7.82 -11.86 3.90
CA ASP A 337 9.10 -11.65 4.58
C ASP A 337 10.23 -11.37 3.58
N PRO A 338 11.07 -10.35 3.84
CA PRO A 338 12.19 -9.97 2.96
C PRO A 338 13.28 -11.05 2.85
N GLY A 339 13.17 -12.16 3.59
CA GLY A 339 14.11 -13.28 3.59
C GLY A 339 13.81 -14.41 2.60
N TRP A 340 12.74 -14.33 1.80
CA TRP A 340 12.42 -15.34 0.78
C TRP A 340 12.21 -14.70 -0.60
N THR A 341 13.33 -14.37 -1.25
CA THR A 341 13.44 -14.22 -2.71
C THR A 341 14.45 -15.21 -3.24
#